data_AF-A0A815AUD3-F1
#
_entry.id   AF-A0A815AUD3-F1
#
_cell.length_a   1.000
_cell.length_b   1.000
_cell.length_c   1.000
_cell.angle_alpha   90.00
_cell.angle_beta   90.00
_cell.angle_gamma   90.00
#
_symmetry.space_group_name_H-M   'P 1'
#
loop_
_entity.id
_entity.type
_entity.pdbx_description
1 polymer ?
#
loop_
_entity_poly.entity_id
_entity_poly.type
_entity_poly.pdbx_seq_one_letter_code
_entity_poly.pdbx_strand_id
1 'polypeptide(L)'
;MTFKNEHNRILEGALEFTLSETATICGFGLDVDGVVVEKEKARVTFEKEVRKGIDPVLVEMIKGNVFRTRVYPIPVGGTRIVRIIYQDQAQMENDHFLFHIPIYFNTTLENLNISLICTHASNDCQPQFLSKVKFQQNFVNSNGRFCFESHQVNVKSSQDEQSIT
;
A
#
# COMPACT_ATOMS: atom_id res chain seq x y z
N MET A 1 6.27 -0.86 1.99
CA MET A 1 6.76 -2.13 1.41
C MET A 1 8.27 -2.07 1.31
N THR A 2 8.99 -3.15 1.64
CA THR A 2 10.46 -3.20 1.54
C THR A 2 10.87 -4.27 0.55
N PHE A 3 11.65 -3.89 -0.45
CA PHE A 3 12.30 -4.78 -1.40
C PHE A 3 13.71 -5.05 -0.90
N LYS A 4 14.12 -6.32 -0.88
CA LYS A 4 15.47 -6.75 -0.49
C LYS A 4 16.08 -7.56 -1.62
N ASN A 5 17.31 -7.24 -2.00
CA ASN A 5 18.05 -7.98 -3.00
C ASN A 5 19.12 -8.84 -2.34
N GLU A 6 18.90 -10.14 -2.31
CA GLU A 6 19.83 -11.13 -1.76
C GLU A 6 20.83 -11.66 -2.81
N HIS A 7 20.74 -11.18 -4.05
CA HIS A 7 21.59 -11.61 -5.15
C HIS A 7 22.79 -10.70 -5.34
N ASN A 8 23.85 -11.27 -5.92
CA ASN A 8 25.09 -10.56 -6.25
C ASN A 8 25.02 -9.78 -7.59
N ARG A 9 23.84 -9.24 -7.94
CA ARG A 9 23.63 -8.40 -9.13
C ARG A 9 22.58 -7.33 -8.82
N ILE A 10 22.61 -6.20 -9.53
CA ILE A 10 21.54 -5.20 -9.44
C ILE A 10 20.24 -5.83 -9.94
N LEU A 11 19.15 -5.61 -9.21
CA LEU A 11 17.82 -6.09 -9.57
C LEU A 11 16.85 -4.94 -9.79
N GLU A 12 15.76 -5.32 -10.45
CA GLU A 12 14.56 -4.53 -10.62
C GLU A 12 13.41 -5.25 -9.90
N GLY A 13 12.57 -4.48 -9.22
CA GLY A 13 11.30 -4.95 -8.66
C GLY A 13 10.12 -4.23 -9.31
N ALA A 14 8.96 -4.84 -9.24
CA ALA A 14 7.69 -4.20 -9.55
C ALA A 14 6.74 -4.39 -8.37
N LEU A 15 6.05 -3.32 -7.99
CA LEU A 15 4.93 -3.37 -7.06
C LEU A 15 3.66 -3.08 -7.84
N GLU A 16 2.71 -4.00 -7.78
CA GLU A 16 1.36 -3.84 -8.33
C GLU A 16 0.35 -3.93 -7.21
N PHE A 17 -0.60 -3.00 -7.20
CA PHE A 17 -1.66 -2.96 -6.20
C PHE A 17 -2.93 -2.36 -6.80
N THR A 18 -4.06 -2.84 -6.31
CA THR A 18 -5.39 -2.39 -6.73
C THR A 18 -6.02 -1.64 -5.58
N LEU A 19 -6.35 -0.36 -5.78
CA LEU A 19 -7.15 0.39 -4.81
C LEU A 19 -8.63 0.27 -5.16
N SER A 20 -9.54 0.75 -4.32
CA SER A 20 -10.96 0.85 -4.71
C SER A 20 -11.17 1.91 -5.80
N GLU A 21 -12.35 1.94 -6.43
CA GLU A 21 -12.69 2.99 -7.41
C GLU A 21 -12.79 4.39 -6.80
N THR A 22 -13.08 4.49 -5.50
CA THR A 22 -13.19 5.75 -4.76
C THR A 22 -11.86 6.23 -4.19
N ALA A 23 -10.83 5.39 -4.25
CA ALA A 23 -9.53 5.70 -3.68
C ALA A 23 -8.73 6.69 -4.55
N THR A 24 -8.04 7.61 -3.88
CA THR A 24 -7.13 8.58 -4.50
C THR A 24 -5.75 8.47 -3.85
N ILE A 25 -4.69 8.40 -4.66
CA ILE A 25 -3.32 8.44 -4.16
C ILE A 25 -2.97 9.87 -3.76
N CYS A 26 -2.61 10.05 -2.49
CA CYS A 26 -2.29 11.34 -1.89
C CYS A 26 -0.78 11.52 -1.66
N GLY A 27 0.00 10.43 -1.70
CA GLY A 27 1.44 10.47 -1.47
C GLY A 27 2.11 9.22 -1.97
N PHE A 28 3.34 9.37 -2.43
CA PHE A 28 4.16 8.26 -2.88
C PHE A 28 5.63 8.55 -2.63
N GLY A 29 6.40 7.55 -2.23
CA GLY A 29 7.84 7.70 -1.97
C GLY A 29 8.63 6.44 -2.25
N LEU A 30 9.86 6.61 -2.75
CA LEU A 30 10.89 5.57 -2.78
C LEU A 30 12.07 6.04 -1.92
N ASP A 31 12.38 5.29 -0.87
CA ASP A 31 13.41 5.54 0.16
C ASP A 31 13.24 6.84 0.96
N VAL A 32 12.63 7.86 0.35
CA VAL A 32 12.24 9.14 0.90
C VAL A 32 10.77 9.42 0.54
N ASP A 33 10.10 10.24 1.35
CA ASP A 33 8.73 10.66 1.06
C ASP A 33 8.70 11.58 -0.16
N GLY A 34 7.81 11.29 -1.12
CA GLY A 34 7.58 12.13 -2.29
C GLY A 34 6.31 12.96 -2.18
N VAL A 35 6.26 14.03 -2.98
CA VAL A 35 5.16 15.01 -2.98
C VAL A 35 4.32 14.83 -4.24
N VAL A 36 3.00 14.77 -4.11
CA VAL A 36 2.09 14.74 -5.26
C VAL A 36 2.08 16.10 -5.94
N VAL A 37 2.31 16.09 -7.25
CA VAL A 37 2.30 17.30 -8.09
C VAL A 37 1.46 17.04 -9.34
N GLU A 38 0.94 18.11 -9.94
CA GLU A 38 0.19 18.04 -11.19
C GLU A 38 0.99 17.34 -12.30
N LYS A 39 0.29 16.65 -13.21
CA LYS A 39 0.87 15.83 -14.29
C LYS A 39 1.97 16.55 -15.08
N GLU A 40 1.76 17.82 -15.42
CA GLU A 40 2.73 18.59 -16.21
C GLU A 40 4.00 18.90 -15.41
N LYS A 41 3.85 19.23 -14.12
CA LYS A 41 4.95 19.47 -13.19
C LYS A 41 5.69 18.18 -12.84
N ALA A 42 4.96 17.07 -12.72
CA ALA A 42 5.53 15.73 -12.56
C ALA A 42 6.41 15.39 -13.77
N ARG A 43 5.92 15.64 -14.99
CA ARG A 43 6.65 15.37 -16.24
C ARG A 43 7.94 16.17 -16.34
N VAL A 44 7.90 17.47 -16.06
CA VAL A 44 9.10 18.33 -16.08
C VAL A 44 10.12 17.88 -15.02
N THR A 45 9.64 17.50 -13.83
CA THR A 45 10.52 17.00 -12.75
C THR A 45 11.14 15.66 -13.13
N PHE A 46 10.35 14.75 -13.70
CA PHE A 46 10.78 13.46 -14.24
C PHE A 46 11.87 13.63 -15.29
N GLU A 47 11.62 14.42 -16.35
CA GLU A 47 12.58 14.65 -17.43
C GLU A 47 13.89 15.27 -16.92
N LYS A 48 13.80 16.13 -15.89
CA LYS A 48 14.96 16.75 -15.25
C LYS A 48 15.79 15.75 -14.44
N GLU A 49 15.16 14.87 -13.66
CA GLU A 49 15.87 13.85 -12.86
C GLU A 49 16.48 12.76 -13.75
N VAL A 50 15.75 12.30 -14.80
CA VAL A 50 16.29 11.36 -15.80
C VAL A 50 17.53 11.92 -16.48
N ARG A 51 17.55 13.22 -16.83
CA ARG A 51 18.74 13.88 -17.40
C ARG A 51 19.94 13.91 -16.46
N LYS A 52 19.73 13.81 -15.15
CA LYS A 52 20.80 13.69 -14.16
C LYS A 52 21.27 12.24 -13.94
N GLY A 53 20.68 11.27 -14.65
CA GLY A 53 20.96 9.84 -14.46
C GLY A 53 20.37 9.28 -13.16
N ILE A 54 19.46 10.01 -12.52
CA ILE A 54 18.72 9.56 -11.34
C ILE A 54 17.40 8.99 -11.87
N ASP A 55 17.11 7.71 -11.62
CA ASP A 55 15.85 7.09 -12.01
C ASP A 55 14.74 7.57 -11.06
N PRO A 56 13.81 8.44 -11.51
CA PRO A 56 12.74 8.91 -10.66
C PRO A 56 11.67 7.82 -10.55
N VAL A 57 11.27 7.49 -9.33
CA VAL A 57 10.18 6.53 -9.15
C VAL A 57 8.84 7.18 -9.46
N LEU A 58 8.06 6.48 -10.29
CA LEU A 58 6.72 6.86 -10.70
C LEU A 58 5.71 5.77 -10.32
N VAL A 59 4.53 6.22 -9.94
CA VAL A 59 3.33 5.36 -9.90
C VAL A 59 2.54 5.61 -11.17
N GLU A 60 2.27 4.54 -11.90
CA GLU A 60 1.47 4.55 -13.11
C GLU A 60 0.15 3.85 -12.86
N MET A 61 -0.95 4.46 -13.30
CA MET A 61 -2.25 3.80 -13.38
C MET A 61 -2.32 3.05 -14.71
N ILE A 62 -2.52 1.72 -14.67
CA ILE A 62 -2.52 0.88 -15.87
C ILE A 62 -3.92 0.81 -16.47
N LYS A 63 -4.89 0.30 -15.70
CA LYS A 63 -6.29 0.12 -16.12
C LYS A 63 -7.19 0.07 -14.89
N GLY A 64 -8.30 0.82 -14.93
CA GLY A 64 -9.18 0.96 -13.77
C GLY A 64 -8.43 1.59 -12.59
N ASN A 65 -8.49 0.94 -11.45
CA ASN A 65 -7.85 1.30 -10.18
C ASN A 65 -6.60 0.45 -9.86
N VAL A 66 -5.99 -0.15 -10.89
CA VAL A 66 -4.73 -0.89 -10.78
C VAL A 66 -3.54 0.03 -11.01
N PHE A 67 -2.63 0.05 -10.04
CA PHE A 67 -1.42 0.85 -10.05
C PHE A 67 -0.17 -0.02 -10.09
N ARG A 68 0.86 0.44 -10.80
CA ARG A 68 2.17 -0.20 -10.86
C ARG A 68 3.25 0.83 -10.60
N THR A 69 4.26 0.45 -9.82
CA THR A 69 5.50 1.20 -9.69
C THR A 69 6.68 0.27 -9.92
N ARG A 70 7.64 0.75 -10.71
CA ARG A 70 8.94 0.10 -10.91
C ARG A 70 9.89 0.52 -9.79
N VAL A 71 10.68 -0.41 -9.28
CA VAL A 71 11.69 -0.16 -8.26
C VAL A 71 13.05 -0.54 -8.86
N TYR A 72 13.79 0.46 -9.29
CA TYR A 72 15.12 0.28 -9.86
C TYR A 72 16.03 1.47 -9.47
N PRO A 73 17.33 1.24 -9.28
CA PRO A 73 17.98 -0.06 -9.06
C PRO A 73 17.78 -0.52 -7.62
N ILE A 74 17.55 -1.83 -7.40
CA ILE A 74 17.72 -2.45 -6.08
C ILE A 74 19.17 -2.92 -5.97
N PRO A 75 20.03 -2.27 -5.14
CA PRO A 75 21.47 -2.56 -5.10
C PRO A 75 21.78 -3.98 -4.64
N VAL A 76 22.98 -4.48 -4.95
CA VAL A 76 23.49 -5.77 -4.46
C VAL A 76 23.49 -5.79 -2.94
N GLY A 77 22.82 -6.79 -2.32
CA GLY A 77 22.69 -6.87 -0.86
C GLY A 77 21.88 -5.71 -0.24
N GLY A 78 21.31 -4.83 -1.08
CA GLY A 78 20.65 -3.61 -0.66
C GLY A 78 19.14 -3.78 -0.54
N THR A 79 18.52 -2.72 -0.03
CA THR A 79 17.07 -2.62 0.11
C THR A 79 16.54 -1.34 -0.54
N ARG A 80 15.25 -1.37 -0.87
CA ARG A 80 14.47 -0.21 -1.32
C ARG A 80 13.13 -0.18 -0.61
N ILE A 81 12.69 0.99 -0.17
CA ILE A 81 11.43 1.14 0.57
C ILE A 81 10.44 1.92 -0.27
N VAL A 82 9.30 1.33 -0.56
CA VAL A 82 8.18 2.00 -1.22
C VAL A 82 7.13 2.38 -0.18
N ARG A 83 6.73 3.65 -0.17
CA ARG A 83 5.63 4.20 0.62
C ARG A 83 4.53 4.69 -0.30
N ILE A 84 3.29 4.31 0.01
CA ILE A 84 2.09 4.77 -0.68
C ILE A 84 1.16 5.31 0.40
N ILE A 85 0.61 6.50 0.15
CA ILE A 85 -0.40 7.13 0.99
C ILE A 85 -1.60 7.37 0.07
N TYR A 86 -2.76 6.88 0.49
CA TYR A 86 -4.00 7.05 -0.24
C TYR A 86 -5.13 7.37 0.72
N GLN A 87 -6.16 7.99 0.18
CA GLN A 87 -7.42 8.22 0.86
C GLN A 87 -8.51 7.45 0.11
N ASP A 88 -9.47 6.92 0.85
CA ASP A 88 -10.62 6.21 0.29
C ASP A 88 -11.90 6.60 1.03
N GLN A 89 -13.04 6.37 0.41
CA GLN A 89 -14.35 6.45 1.04
C GLN A 89 -14.65 5.12 1.73
N ALA A 90 -14.83 5.17 3.05
CA ALA A 90 -15.21 3.98 3.81
C ALA A 90 -16.60 3.50 3.37
N GLN A 91 -16.70 2.22 3.02
CA GLN A 91 -17.98 1.59 2.72
C GLN A 91 -18.65 1.12 4.01
N MET A 92 -19.98 1.16 4.05
CA MET A 92 -20.76 0.69 5.19
C MET A 92 -21.78 -0.34 4.72
N GLU A 93 -21.80 -1.50 5.36
CA GLU A 93 -22.75 -2.57 5.07
C GLU A 93 -23.21 -3.20 6.40
N ASN A 94 -24.52 -3.46 6.56
CA ASN A 94 -25.10 -4.05 7.77
C ASN A 94 -24.64 -3.41 9.09
N ASP A 95 -24.59 -2.06 9.14
CA ASP A 95 -24.06 -1.31 10.28
C ASP A 95 -22.62 -1.71 10.66
N HIS A 96 -21.77 -2.01 9.67
CA HIS A 96 -20.33 -2.21 9.81
C HIS A 96 -19.55 -1.38 8.79
N PHE A 97 -18.52 -0.67 9.25
CA PHE A 97 -17.53 -0.07 8.36
C PHE A 97 -16.62 -1.14 7.79
N LEU A 98 -16.51 -1.16 6.48
CA LEU A 98 -15.74 -2.11 5.71
C LEU A 98 -14.39 -1.51 5.34
N PHE A 99 -13.32 -2.22 5.71
CA PHE A 99 -11.95 -1.82 5.38
C PHE A 99 -11.25 -2.87 4.53
N HIS A 100 -10.64 -2.40 3.44
CA HIS A 100 -9.81 -3.20 2.54
C HIS A 100 -8.36 -2.74 2.63
N ILE A 101 -7.43 -3.70 2.76
CA ILE A 101 -5.99 -3.46 2.73
C ILE A 101 -5.48 -3.99 1.40
N PRO A 102 -5.10 -3.12 0.44
CA PRO A 102 -4.75 -3.49 -0.93
C PRO A 102 -3.32 -4.02 -1.05
N ILE A 103 -2.94 -4.98 -0.21
CA ILE A 103 -1.60 -5.57 -0.24
C ILE A 103 -1.69 -6.94 -0.89
N TYR A 104 -1.37 -6.96 -2.19
CA TYR A 104 -1.21 -8.19 -2.95
C TYR A 104 0.27 -8.53 -3.06
N PHE A 105 0.63 -9.75 -2.72
CA PHE A 105 2.00 -10.24 -2.82
C PHE A 105 1.98 -11.68 -3.29
N ASN A 106 2.94 -12.02 -4.15
CA ASN A 106 3.10 -13.35 -4.74
C ASN A 106 4.20 -14.18 -4.05
N THR A 107 4.87 -13.62 -3.05
CA THR A 107 5.92 -14.24 -2.24
C THR A 107 5.58 -14.19 -0.76
N THR A 108 6.21 -15.01 0.08
CA THR A 108 6.01 -14.90 1.53
C THR A 108 6.56 -13.57 2.04
N LEU A 109 5.75 -12.81 2.78
CA LEU A 109 6.20 -11.62 3.49
C LEU A 109 6.83 -12.03 4.82
N GLU A 110 8.08 -11.64 5.06
CA GLU A 110 8.76 -11.90 6.34
C GLU A 110 8.04 -11.21 7.51
N ASN A 111 7.62 -9.96 7.32
CA ASN A 111 6.98 -9.15 8.35
C ASN A 111 5.83 -8.33 7.76
N LEU A 112 4.67 -8.33 8.42
CA LEU A 112 3.51 -7.51 8.12
C LEU A 112 3.05 -6.80 9.40
N ASN A 113 3.06 -5.47 9.37
CA ASN A 113 2.56 -4.63 10.45
C ASN A 113 1.35 -3.86 9.93
N ILE A 114 0.24 -3.94 10.65
CA ILE A 114 -1.00 -3.23 10.35
C ILE A 114 -1.42 -2.47 11.60
N SER A 115 -1.72 -1.20 11.45
CA SER A 115 -2.36 -0.37 12.47
C SER A 115 -3.57 0.32 11.83
N LEU A 116 -4.73 0.18 12.45
CA LEU A 116 -5.97 0.80 12.03
C LEU A 116 -6.57 1.56 13.22
N ILE A 117 -6.93 2.81 12.98
CA ILE A 117 -7.55 3.69 13.98
C ILE A 117 -8.83 4.23 13.37
N CYS A 118 -9.97 3.86 13.95
CA CYS A 118 -11.27 4.42 13.63
C CYS A 118 -11.61 5.50 14.67
N THR A 119 -11.79 6.74 14.22
CA THR A 119 -12.02 7.91 15.09
C THR A 119 -13.48 8.34 15.19
N HIS A 120 -14.33 7.85 14.29
CA HIS A 120 -15.76 8.11 14.27
C HIS A 120 -16.50 6.79 13.96
N ALA A 121 -17.02 6.15 15.00
CA ALA A 121 -18.04 5.12 14.85
C ALA A 121 -19.38 5.73 15.29
N SER A 122 -20.25 6.10 14.34
CA SER A 122 -21.65 6.31 14.70
C SER A 122 -22.21 4.98 15.23
N ASN A 123 -22.84 5.01 16.41
CA ASN A 123 -23.53 3.87 17.03
C ASN A 123 -22.66 2.69 17.52
N ASP A 124 -21.41 2.91 17.96
CA ASP A 124 -20.51 1.81 18.43
C ASP A 124 -20.33 0.68 17.40
N CYS A 125 -20.54 1.00 16.12
CA CYS A 125 -20.35 0.12 14.98
C CYS A 125 -18.87 -0.31 14.90
N GLN A 126 -18.60 -1.58 15.22
CA GLN A 126 -17.26 -2.14 15.14
C GLN A 126 -16.85 -2.29 13.65
N PRO A 127 -15.67 -1.77 13.24
CA PRO A 127 -15.17 -1.98 11.90
C PRO A 127 -14.89 -3.45 11.61
N GLN A 128 -15.09 -3.86 10.36
CA GLN A 128 -14.80 -5.21 9.87
C GLN A 128 -13.82 -5.16 8.71
N PHE A 129 -12.87 -6.09 8.71
CA PHE A 129 -11.97 -6.28 7.57
C PHE A 129 -12.68 -7.06 6.47
N LEU A 130 -12.66 -6.54 5.24
CA LEU A 130 -13.13 -7.25 4.05
C LEU A 130 -12.14 -8.29 3.53
N SER A 131 -10.85 -8.13 3.87
CA SER A 131 -9.81 -9.05 3.41
C SER A 131 -10.01 -10.44 4.01
N LYS A 132 -9.80 -11.48 3.20
CA LYS A 132 -9.78 -12.89 3.62
C LYS A 132 -8.52 -13.23 4.43
N VAL A 133 -7.51 -12.34 4.47
CA VAL A 133 -6.40 -12.48 5.42
C VAL A 133 -6.96 -12.59 6.83
N LYS A 134 -6.75 -13.77 7.45
CA LYS A 134 -7.24 -14.07 8.78
C LYS A 134 -6.46 -13.27 9.83
N PHE A 135 -6.91 -12.05 10.10
CA PHE A 135 -6.49 -11.31 11.27
C PHE A 135 -7.23 -11.81 12.52
N GLN A 136 -6.56 -11.84 13.67
CA GLN A 136 -7.28 -11.88 14.94
C GLN A 136 -7.90 -10.50 15.16
N GLN A 137 -9.18 -10.34 14.81
CA GLN A 137 -9.88 -9.04 14.74
C GLN A 137 -10.29 -8.50 16.13
N ASN A 138 -9.31 -8.31 17.01
CA ASN A 138 -9.56 -7.78 18.34
C ASN A 138 -9.40 -6.25 18.31
N PHE A 139 -10.50 -5.55 18.05
CA PHE A 139 -10.53 -4.10 18.17
C PHE A 139 -10.63 -3.71 19.64
N VAL A 140 -9.75 -2.80 20.07
CA VAL A 140 -9.80 -2.20 21.41
C VAL A 140 -10.56 -0.88 21.32
N ASN A 141 -11.67 -0.76 22.04
CA ASN A 141 -12.40 0.50 22.18
C ASN A 141 -11.75 1.33 23.30
N SER A 142 -11.28 2.53 22.97
CA SER A 142 -10.81 3.52 23.94
C SER A 142 -11.40 4.88 23.60
N ASN A 143 -12.31 5.36 24.45
CA ASN A 143 -12.97 6.67 24.31
C ASN A 143 -13.68 6.88 22.96
N GLY A 144 -14.41 5.87 22.46
CA GLY A 144 -15.15 5.96 21.19
C GLY A 144 -14.26 5.85 19.94
N ARG A 145 -12.99 5.46 20.12
CA ARG A 145 -12.07 5.10 19.04
C ARG A 145 -11.84 3.59 19.05
N PHE A 146 -11.90 2.98 17.88
CA PHE A 146 -11.53 1.58 17.72
C PHE A 146 -10.12 1.49 17.14
N CYS A 147 -9.21 0.89 17.90
CA CYS A 147 -7.85 0.64 17.46
C CYS A 147 -7.64 -0.85 17.18
N PHE A 148 -6.94 -1.16 16.10
CA PHE A 148 -6.48 -2.49 15.77
C PHE A 148 -5.01 -2.43 15.41
N GLU A 149 -4.21 -3.29 16.03
CA GLU A 149 -2.81 -3.47 15.70
C GLU A 149 -2.54 -4.95 15.50
N SER A 150 -1.83 -5.29 14.43
CA SER A 150 -1.42 -6.66 14.14
C SER A 150 0.01 -6.68 13.65
N HIS A 151 0.80 -7.57 14.25
CA HIS A 151 2.13 -7.93 13.81
C HIS A 151 2.13 -9.40 13.43
N GLN A 152 2.44 -9.69 12.17
CA GLN A 152 2.51 -11.04 11.64
C GLN A 152 3.87 -11.30 11.00
N VAL A 153 4.35 -12.53 11.13
CA VAL A 153 5.60 -13.00 10.54
C VAL A 153 5.33 -14.14 9.57
N ASN A 154 6.12 -14.22 8.50
CA ASN A 154 6.02 -15.26 7.47
C ASN A 154 4.61 -15.40 6.86
N VAL A 155 3.99 -14.27 6.52
CA VAL A 155 2.65 -14.22 5.93
C VAL A 155 2.71 -14.77 4.51
N LYS A 156 1.99 -15.85 4.25
CA LYS A 156 1.93 -16.47 2.92
C LYS A 156 0.98 -15.70 2.01
N SER A 157 1.30 -15.68 0.72
CA SER A 157 0.46 -15.11 -0.32
C SER A 157 -0.94 -15.72 -0.26
N SER A 158 -1.96 -14.87 -0.21
CA SER A 158 -3.35 -15.24 -0.46
C SER A 158 -3.61 -14.92 -1.94
N GLN A 159 -3.53 -15.94 -2.80
CA GLN A 159 -3.76 -15.78 -4.25
C GLN A 159 -5.25 -15.48 -4.58
N ASP A 160 -6.15 -15.58 -3.59
CA ASP A 160 -7.61 -15.56 -3.75
C ASP A 160 -8.26 -14.17 -3.50
N GLU A 161 -7.48 -13.11 -3.37
CA GLU A 161 -7.98 -11.74 -3.12
C GLU A 161 -7.97 -10.83 -4.37
N GLN A 162 -7.55 -11.33 -5.53
CA GLN A 162 -7.41 -10.55 -6.78
C GLN A 162 -8.72 -10.05 -7.42
N SER A 163 -9.87 -10.24 -6.79
CA SER A 163 -11.15 -9.84 -7.38
C SER A 163 -12.10 -9.36 -6.30
N ILE A 164 -11.97 -8.08 -5.94
CA ILE A 164 -13.13 -7.30 -5.54
C ILE A 164 -13.52 -6.52 -6.78
N THR A 165 -14.50 -7.06 -7.51
CA THR A 165 -15.25 -6.35 -8.56
C THR A 165 -16.51 -5.81 -7.93
#